data_AF-A0A972BY70-F1
#
_entry.id   AF-A0A972BY70-F1
#
_cell.length_a   1.000
_cell.length_b   1.000
_cell.length_c   1.000
_cell.angle_alpha   90.00
_cell.angle_beta   90.00
_cell.angle_gamma   90.00
#
_symmetry.space_group_name_H-M   'P 1'
#
loop_
_entity.id
_entity.type
_entity.pdbx_description
1 polymer ?
#
loop_
_entity_poly.entity_id
_entity_poly.type
_entity_poly.pdbx_seq_one_letter_code
_entity_poly.pdbx_strand_id
1 'polypeptide(L)'
;MTLSEIVRQLDLKVLTFMPENDLEVRYGYASDLLSDVLGQAPPGALWVTLQCHPNVIAIASLLDLSAVLLVGGILPDQATLERGQETGVTILSTELPTFEIVGRLYQLGLRGSTRSCLDG
;
A
#
# COMPACT_ATOMS: atom_id res chain seq x y z
N MET A 1 -10.22 -5.99 6.60
CA MET A 1 -11.13 -5.45 5.55
C MET A 1 -10.59 -5.86 4.21
N THR A 2 -11.39 -5.92 3.15
CA THR A 2 -10.86 -6.37 1.86
C THR A 2 -10.32 -5.21 1.02
N LEU A 3 -9.40 -5.51 0.10
CA LEU A 3 -8.80 -4.50 -0.77
C LEU A 3 -9.85 -3.89 -1.70
N SER A 4 -10.74 -4.70 -2.28
CA SER A 4 -11.81 -4.21 -3.16
C SER A 4 -12.79 -3.28 -2.44
N GLU A 5 -13.08 -3.54 -1.15
CA GLU A 5 -13.91 -2.68 -0.32
C GLU A 5 -13.28 -1.30 -0.12
N ILE A 6 -11.97 -1.26 0.18
CA ILE A 6 -11.23 0.00 0.35
C ILE A 6 -11.24 0.80 -0.95
N VAL A 7 -10.91 0.14 -2.07
CA VAL A 7 -10.87 0.78 -3.40
C VAL A 7 -12.21 1.42 -3.74
N ARG A 8 -13.32 0.68 -3.52
CA ARG A 8 -14.68 1.18 -3.79
C ARG A 8 -15.09 2.32 -2.86
N GLN A 9 -14.80 2.22 -1.56
CA GLN A 9 -15.25 3.21 -0.57
C GLN A 9 -14.46 4.52 -0.64
N LEU A 10 -13.19 4.46 -1.04
CA LEU A 10 -12.31 5.62 -1.13
C LEU A 10 -12.10 6.14 -2.56
N ASP A 11 -12.79 5.54 -3.54
CA ASP A 11 -12.70 5.88 -4.96
C ASP A 11 -11.24 5.88 -5.46
N LEU A 12 -10.52 4.80 -5.16
CA LEU A 12 -9.12 4.66 -5.52
C LEU A 12 -8.98 4.19 -6.97
N LYS A 13 -7.99 4.75 -7.67
CA LYS A 13 -7.65 4.28 -9.01
C LYS A 13 -6.74 3.07 -8.93
N VAL A 14 -7.11 1.99 -9.62
CA VAL A 14 -6.24 0.82 -9.79
C VAL A 14 -5.32 1.07 -10.98
N LEU A 15 -4.01 0.98 -10.76
CA LEU A 15 -3.01 1.25 -11.80
C LEU A 15 -2.43 -0.02 -12.44
N THR A 16 -2.44 -1.16 -11.73
CA THR A 16 -1.95 -2.44 -12.25
C THR A 16 -3.07 -3.43 -12.51
N PHE A 17 -3.54 -4.11 -11.46
CA PHE A 17 -4.61 -5.10 -11.53
C PHE A 17 -5.34 -5.17 -10.19
N MET A 18 -6.56 -5.70 -10.20
CA MET A 18 -7.22 -6.18 -8.98
C MET A 18 -7.05 -7.70 -8.90
N PRO A 19 -6.58 -8.24 -7.78
CA PRO A 19 -6.48 -9.69 -7.59
C PRO A 19 -7.83 -10.39 -7.74
N GLU A 20 -7.85 -11.58 -8.35
CA GLU A 20 -9.09 -12.38 -8.50
C GLU A 20 -9.66 -12.82 -7.14
N ASN A 21 -8.78 -13.21 -6.22
CA ASN A 21 -9.12 -13.46 -4.83
C ASN A 21 -8.83 -12.18 -4.04
N ASP A 22 -9.88 -11.59 -3.47
CA ASP A 22 -9.77 -10.32 -2.76
C ASP A 22 -8.79 -10.44 -1.58
N LEU A 23 -7.85 -9.50 -1.51
CA LEU A 23 -6.81 -9.52 -0.49
C LEU A 23 -7.35 -8.97 0.82
N GLU A 24 -7.01 -9.63 1.92
CA GLU A 24 -7.23 -9.07 3.24
C GLU A 24 -6.19 -7.96 3.49
N VAL A 25 -6.68 -6.76 3.78
CA VAL A 25 -5.88 -5.66 4.31
C VAL A 25 -6.04 -5.64 5.82
N ARG A 26 -4.95 -5.97 6.50
CA ARG A 26 -4.89 -6.12 7.97
C ARG A 26 -4.46 -4.84 8.64
N TYR A 27 -3.52 -4.12 8.03
CA TYR A 27 -2.91 -2.93 8.61
C TYR A 27 -2.80 -1.80 7.59
N GLY A 28 -2.78 -0.56 8.07
CA GLY A 28 -2.30 0.59 7.31
C GLY A 28 -0.86 0.90 7.70
N TYR A 29 -0.01 1.19 6.72
CA TYR A 29 1.37 1.63 6.94
C TYR A 29 1.66 2.87 6.10
N ALA A 30 2.17 3.95 6.68
CA ALA A 30 2.44 5.19 5.97
C ALA A 30 3.88 5.64 6.25
N SER A 31 4.72 5.65 5.22
CA SER A 31 6.13 6.06 5.31
C SER A 31 6.72 6.20 3.91
N ASP A 32 7.60 7.16 3.73
CA ASP A 32 8.38 7.35 2.50
C ASP A 32 9.83 6.89 2.63
N LEU A 33 10.24 6.53 3.85
CA LEU A 33 11.58 6.02 4.12
C LEU A 33 11.60 4.51 3.85
N LEU A 34 12.23 4.10 2.75
CA LEU A 34 12.28 2.69 2.35
C LEU A 34 12.91 1.80 3.45
N SER A 35 13.88 2.30 4.20
CA SER A 35 14.50 1.57 5.31
C SER A 35 13.55 1.35 6.49
N ASP A 36 12.66 2.31 6.74
CA ASP A 36 11.62 2.20 7.77
C ASP A 36 10.59 1.14 7.37
N VAL A 37 10.12 1.18 6.12
CA VAL A 37 9.18 0.21 5.56
C VAL A 37 9.79 -1.19 5.58
N LEU A 38 11.01 -1.35 5.07
CA LEU A 38 11.72 -2.63 5.03
C LEU A 38 11.89 -3.27 6.42
N GLY A 39 12.10 -2.44 7.45
CA GLY A 39 12.31 -2.93 8.82
C GLY A 39 11.05 -3.12 9.64
N GLN A 40 9.91 -2.50 9.26
CA GLN A 40 8.76 -2.38 10.17
C GLN A 40 7.38 -2.60 9.52
N ALA A 41 7.23 -2.55 8.20
CA ALA A 41 5.92 -2.78 7.59
C ALA A 41 5.52 -4.25 7.71
N PRO A 42 4.37 -4.56 8.33
CA PRO A 42 3.95 -5.94 8.54
C PRO A 42 3.34 -6.53 7.25
N PRO A 43 3.45 -7.85 7.05
CA PRO A 43 2.70 -8.55 6.01
C PRO A 43 1.20 -8.25 6.07
N GLY A 44 0.57 -8.11 4.91
CA GLY A 44 -0.84 -7.75 4.79
C GLY A 44 -1.15 -6.27 5.08
N ALA A 45 -0.14 -5.39 5.10
CA ALA A 45 -0.37 -3.95 5.18
C ALA A 45 -0.69 -3.32 3.82
N LEU A 46 -1.51 -2.28 3.83
CA LEU A 46 -1.63 -1.30 2.75
C LEU A 46 -0.59 -0.20 2.99
N TRP A 47 0.39 -0.10 2.10
CA TRP A 47 1.46 0.89 2.21
C TRP A 47 1.12 2.18 1.46
N VAL A 48 0.97 3.27 2.20
CA VAL A 48 0.73 4.63 1.70
C VAL A 48 2.06 5.37 1.55
N THR A 49 2.37 5.85 0.35
CA THR A 49 3.63 6.54 0.05
C THR A 49 3.54 7.53 -1.12
N LEU A 50 4.47 8.49 -1.17
CA LEU A 50 4.78 9.37 -2.30
C LEU A 50 5.84 8.76 -3.26
N GLN A 51 6.48 7.66 -2.88
CA GLN A 51 7.52 7.02 -3.70
C GLN A 51 6.89 6.20 -4.83
N CYS A 52 7.30 6.42 -6.09
CA CYS A 52 6.71 5.77 -7.27
C CYS A 52 7.73 5.08 -8.19
N HIS A 53 8.81 4.56 -7.62
CA HIS A 53 9.92 3.94 -8.35
C HIS A 53 9.98 2.41 -8.13
N PRO A 54 10.72 1.64 -8.95
CA PRO A 54 10.71 0.17 -8.91
C PRO A 54 11.06 -0.47 -7.55
N ASN A 55 11.90 0.17 -6.72
CA ASN A 55 12.24 -0.38 -5.39
C ASN A 55 11.04 -0.45 -4.44
N VAL A 56 10.01 0.38 -4.63
CA VAL A 56 8.76 0.31 -3.85
C VAL A 56 8.08 -1.04 -4.09
N ILE A 57 8.03 -1.45 -5.35
CA ILE A 57 7.41 -2.72 -5.76
C ILE A 57 8.21 -3.91 -5.25
N ALA A 58 9.55 -3.83 -5.33
CA ALA A 58 10.42 -4.87 -4.79
C ALA A 58 10.23 -5.07 -3.28
N ILE A 59 10.13 -3.99 -2.51
CA ILE A 59 9.90 -4.07 -1.05
C ILE A 59 8.49 -4.56 -0.74
N ALA A 60 7.48 -4.05 -1.45
CA ALA A 60 6.10 -4.47 -1.23
C ALA A 60 5.89 -5.96 -1.49
N SER A 61 6.51 -6.49 -2.55
CA SER A 61 6.54 -7.92 -2.85
C SER A 61 7.32 -8.70 -1.79
N LEU A 62 8.50 -8.22 -1.39
CA LEU A 62 9.35 -8.89 -0.39
C LEU A 62 8.68 -9.05 0.98
N LEU A 63 7.87 -8.07 1.39
CA LEU A 63 7.20 -8.05 2.70
C LEU A 63 5.77 -8.63 2.67
N ASP A 64 5.32 -9.19 1.56
CA ASP A 64 3.95 -9.67 1.38
C ASP A 64 2.90 -8.59 1.74
N LEU A 65 3.08 -7.36 1.25
CA LEU A 65 2.13 -6.28 1.44
C LEU A 65 0.89 -6.48 0.57
N SER A 66 -0.29 -6.08 1.07
CA SER A 66 -1.54 -6.27 0.34
C SER A 66 -1.62 -5.37 -0.91
N ALA A 67 -1.12 -4.13 -0.82
CA ALA A 67 -1.04 -3.19 -1.93
C ALA A 67 -0.17 -1.99 -1.57
N VAL A 68 0.20 -1.22 -2.61
CA VAL A 68 0.83 0.10 -2.50
C VAL A 68 -0.18 1.16 -2.94
N LEU A 69 -0.39 2.20 -2.13
CA LEU A 69 -1.22 3.35 -2.43
C LEU A 69 -0.37 4.60 -2.60
N LEU A 70 -0.29 5.06 -3.85
CA LEU A 70 0.37 6.30 -4.23
C LEU A 70 -0.54 7.49 -3.98
N VAL A 71 -0.02 8.53 -3.35
CA VAL A 71 -0.77 9.71 -2.92
C VAL A 71 -0.34 10.97 -3.66
N GLY A 72 -1.19 12.00 -3.64
CA GLY A 72 -0.89 13.30 -4.25
C GLY A 72 -0.85 13.29 -5.77
N GLY A 73 -1.55 12.38 -6.43
CA GLY A 73 -1.66 12.35 -7.90
C GLY A 73 -0.40 11.86 -8.64
N ILE A 74 0.57 11.32 -7.91
CA ILE A 74 1.80 10.78 -8.51
C ILE A 74 1.47 9.52 -9.31
N LEU A 75 1.93 9.49 -10.57
CA LEU A 75 1.82 8.33 -11.44
C LEU A 75 3.20 7.71 -11.67
N PRO A 76 3.34 6.39 -11.45
CA PRO A 76 4.58 5.67 -11.73
C PRO A 76 4.79 5.55 -13.24
N ASP A 77 6.04 5.32 -13.64
CA ASP A 77 6.36 5.01 -15.03
C ASP A 77 5.87 3.61 -15.42
N GLN A 78 5.86 3.35 -16.73
CA GLN A 78 5.40 2.08 -17.28
C GLN A 78 6.23 0.90 -16.76
N ALA A 79 7.54 1.07 -16.59
CA ALA A 79 8.42 0.03 -16.07
C ALA A 79 8.05 -0.38 -14.63
N THR A 80 7.66 0.58 -13.79
CA THR A 80 7.21 0.32 -12.42
C THR A 80 5.85 -0.39 -12.41
N LEU A 81 4.94 -0.02 -13.31
CA LEU A 81 3.65 -0.71 -13.47
C LEU A 81 3.82 -2.16 -13.91
N GLU A 82 4.65 -2.40 -14.92
CA GLU A 82 5.00 -3.74 -15.40
C GLU A 82 5.61 -4.58 -14.29
N ARG A 83 6.54 -4.00 -13.52
CA ARG A 83 7.12 -4.67 -12.36
C ARG A 83 6.05 -5.07 -11.33
N GLY A 84 5.07 -4.19 -11.10
CA GLY A 84 3.94 -4.48 -10.20
C GLY A 84 3.14 -5.69 -10.68
N GLN A 85 2.85 -5.76 -11.98
CA GLN A 85 2.15 -6.90 -12.58
C GLN A 85 2.96 -8.20 -12.48
N GLU A 86 4.25 -8.17 -12.81
CA GLU A 86 5.14 -9.34 -12.75
C GLU A 86 5.29 -9.91 -11.35
N THR A 87 5.32 -9.04 -10.33
CA THR A 87 5.57 -9.42 -8.93
C THR A 87 4.28 -9.64 -8.14
N GLY A 88 3.12 -9.48 -8.76
CA GLY A 88 1.83 -9.65 -8.09
C GLY A 88 1.49 -8.52 -7.10
N VAL A 89 2.08 -7.33 -7.25
CA VAL A 89 1.80 -6.17 -6.39
C VAL A 89 0.72 -5.28 -7.02
N THR A 90 -0.37 -5.09 -6.27
CA THR A 90 -1.42 -4.15 -6.65
C THR A 90 -0.97 -2.72 -6.34
N ILE A 91 -0.96 -1.85 -7.36
CA ILE A 91 -0.65 -0.43 -7.23
C ILE A 91 -1.94 0.36 -7.37
N LEU A 92 -2.22 1.19 -6.39
CA LEU A 92 -3.37 2.10 -6.32
C LEU A 92 -2.88 3.55 -6.34
N SER A 93 -3.75 4.47 -6.74
CA SER A 93 -3.48 5.90 -6.61
C SER A 93 -4.69 6.73 -6.17
N THR A 94 -4.39 7.88 -5.57
CA THR A 94 -5.35 8.93 -5.21
C THR A 94 -4.71 10.32 -5.35
N GLU A 95 -5.54 11.32 -5.63
CA GLU A 95 -5.17 12.74 -5.62
C GLU A 95 -5.07 13.30 -4.19
N LEU A 96 -5.58 12.58 -3.20
CA LEU A 96 -5.58 13.02 -1.80
C LEU A 96 -4.15 13.02 -1.22
N PRO A 97 -3.81 13.98 -0.32
CA PRO A 97 -2.55 13.95 0.40
C PRO A 97 -2.53 12.83 1.45
N THR A 98 -1.33 12.40 1.85
CA THR A 98 -1.09 11.30 2.80
C THR A 98 -1.96 11.39 4.06
N PHE A 99 -2.02 12.57 4.69
CA PHE A 99 -2.77 12.75 5.93
C PHE A 99 -4.27 12.49 5.75
N GLU A 100 -4.85 13.00 4.67
CA GLU A 100 -6.29 12.88 4.37
C GLU A 100 -6.66 11.41 4.10
N ILE A 101 -5.89 10.72 3.25
CA ILE A 101 -6.19 9.33 2.92
C ILE A 101 -5.99 8.40 4.13
N VAL A 102 -4.95 8.63 4.94
CA VAL A 102 -4.73 7.87 6.18
C VAL A 102 -5.89 8.09 7.16
N GLY A 103 -6.38 9.32 7.29
CA GLY A 103 -7.55 9.63 8.12
C GLY A 103 -8.80 8.86 7.68
N ARG A 104 -9.07 8.79 6.37
CA ARG A 104 -10.19 8.02 5.81
C ARG A 104 -10.03 6.52 6.01
N LEU A 105 -8.84 5.97 5.77
CA LEU A 105 -8.53 4.56 6.05
C LEU A 105 -8.79 4.23 7.53
N TYR A 106 -8.40 5.13 8.44
CA TYR A 106 -8.66 4.96 9.87
C TYR A 106 -10.17 4.99 10.18
N GLN A 107 -10.94 5.90 9.58
CA GLN A 107 -12.39 5.96 9.73
C GLN A 107 -13.09 4.69 9.22
N LEU A 108 -12.56 4.05 8.17
CA LEU A 108 -13.04 2.76 7.68
C LEU A 108 -12.73 1.58 8.63
N GLY A 109 -11.98 1.81 9.70
CA GLY A 109 -11.62 0.80 10.69
C GLY A 109 -10.23 0.20 10.52
N LEU A 110 -9.44 0.66 9.54
CA LEU A 110 -8.06 0.19 9.38
C LEU A 110 -7.19 0.75 10.50
N ARG A 111 -6.24 -0.04 11.00
CA ARG A 111 -5.33 0.37 12.08
C ARG A 111 -3.89 0.13 11.66
N GLY A 112 -2.97 0.91 12.24
CA GLY A 112 -1.55 0.60 12.13
C GLY A 112 -1.21 -0.64 12.96
N SER A 113 -0.09 -1.29 12.64
CA SER A 113 0.46 -2.32 13.52
C SER A 113 1.21 -1.68 14.67
N THR A 114 0.91 -2.12 15.90
CA THR A 114 1.72 -1.83 17.08
C THR A 114 2.95 -2.72 17.08
N ARG A 115 4.12 -2.14 17.36
CA ARG A 115 5.33 -2.90 17.63
C ARG A 115 5.05 -3.95 18.72
N SER A 116 5.42 -5.21 18.48
CA SER A 116 5.96 -6.03 19.56
C SER A 116 7.41 -5.57 19.77
N CYS A 117 7.59 -4.42 20.43
CA CYS A 117 8.82 -4.29 21.21
C CYS A 117 8.72 -5.39 22.27
N LEU A 118 9.75 -6.22 22.42
CA LEU A 118 9.84 -7.43 23.25
C LEU A 118 9.47 -8.72 22.50
N ASP A 119 10.42 -9.24 21.71
CA ASP A 119 11.12 -10.47 22.11
C ASP A 119 12.61 -10.18 21.89
N GLY A 120 13.35 -10.15 23.00
CA GLY A 120 14.78 -9.82 23.04
C GLY A 120 15.67 -10.96 22.56
#